data_AF-A0A292IJ76-F1
#
_entry.id   AF-A0A292IJ76-F1
#
_cell.length_a   1.000
_cell.length_b   1.000
_cell.length_c   1.000
_cell.angle_alpha   90.00
_cell.angle_beta   90.00
_cell.angle_gamma   90.00
#
_symmetry.space_group_name_H-M   'P 1'
#
loop_
_entity.id
_entity.type
_entity.pdbx_description
1 polymer ?
#
loop_
_entity_poly.entity_id
_entity_poly.type
_entity_poly.pdbx_seq_one_letter_code
_entity_poly.pdbx_strand_id
1 'polypeptide(L)'
;MNRKLKSPPPTKKGKNETSLSTDRPSTRSEQNTDDNLKNSPKPLPSLDDSPSTTDSHLIKKYYSEIQERYEVTNQQQKSLFPTQIINQSSKVTVPEINSWIGEQTRIPLLPNELSKTNESVGLKLHADDRDGTITLKIFVSKKDSTGHYATSGELSTNMDSSGKTVTLSGFAGEKNLIQEQYSTWSQNTTFNVQSNQTHPFWKVYFDLTNLSNESNQTDVISKINHYLPENNAQKLKPLNQSLQARQYQVKLAQVGLNRLTNGQNELNLNLLIKNGDNQVDKEDFSIPNEQSWVGLPIKLTNFAANETNLLNIPIKARFTPITTKGKKSDRLDISFENLITKQQVTWYLKAIVRKNKVDELLKKIENSVKDGYKKQYHHQEAWRPNAKINSDVFAISLNPEEKKTKYDADKLYDLQTNSGANLIAGGHQDGDVTANNKKIITRNNNGMRRHNGNAWRVQGTTGLNKELKNLLSLSTFQNKNDDNVNPFL
;
A
#
# COMPACT_ATOMS: atom_id res chain seq x y z
N MET A 1 21.18 -28.69 16.99
CA MET A 1 22.32 -27.88 16.49
C MET A 1 21.79 -26.52 16.04
N ASN A 2 21.85 -25.50 16.91
CA ASN A 2 21.33 -24.15 16.64
C ASN A 2 22.50 -23.18 16.46
N ARG A 3 22.73 -22.68 15.24
CA ARG A 3 23.68 -21.59 14.98
C ARG A 3 22.98 -20.26 15.26
N LYS A 4 23.43 -19.56 16.30
CA LYS A 4 23.14 -18.15 16.57
C LYS A 4 23.84 -17.29 15.52
N LEU A 5 23.07 -16.52 14.74
CA LEU A 5 23.59 -15.43 13.90
C LEU A 5 23.92 -14.23 14.82
N LYS A 6 25.16 -13.75 14.74
CA LYS A 6 25.63 -12.52 15.38
C LYS A 6 25.27 -11.32 14.51
N SER A 7 24.68 -10.30 15.12
CA SER A 7 24.42 -8.99 14.51
C SER A 7 25.72 -8.20 14.28
N PRO A 8 25.83 -7.41 13.20
CA PRO A 8 26.97 -6.53 12.95
C PRO A 8 26.92 -5.23 13.79
N PRO A 9 28.08 -4.56 14.02
CA PRO A 9 28.17 -3.35 14.84
C PRO A 9 27.76 -2.08 14.05
N PRO A 10 27.44 -0.97 14.75
CA PRO A 10 26.99 0.26 14.12
C PRO A 10 28.16 1.07 13.52
N THR A 11 27.92 1.61 12.32
CA THR A 11 28.82 2.51 11.59
C THR A 11 28.82 3.92 12.20
N LYS A 12 30.02 4.48 12.36
CA LYS A 12 30.28 5.82 12.91
C LYS A 12 29.91 6.93 11.91
N LYS A 13 29.29 7.99 12.44
CA LYS A 13 29.04 9.28 11.79
C LYS A 13 30.34 9.96 11.34
N GLY A 14 30.41 10.29 10.04
CA GLY A 14 31.42 11.18 9.46
C GLY A 14 31.09 12.65 9.74
N LYS A 15 32.12 13.43 10.05
CA LYS A 15 32.10 14.86 10.33
C LYS A 15 32.11 15.67 9.03
N ASN A 16 31.40 16.80 9.06
CA ASN A 16 31.42 17.86 8.05
C ASN A 16 32.81 18.48 7.90
N GLU A 17 33.27 18.64 6.66
CA GLU A 17 34.38 19.52 6.30
C GLU A 17 33.85 20.81 5.67
N THR A 18 34.37 21.91 6.19
CA THR A 18 34.13 23.30 5.84
C THR A 18 34.99 23.69 4.64
N SER A 19 34.40 24.18 3.55
CA SER A 19 35.14 24.75 2.42
C SER A 19 35.42 26.24 2.65
N LEU A 20 36.71 26.61 2.66
CA LEU A 20 37.18 27.98 2.61
C LEU A 20 37.00 28.57 1.21
N SER A 21 36.38 29.75 1.16
CA SER A 21 36.37 30.67 0.02
C SER A 21 37.65 31.52 0.06
N THR A 22 38.40 31.55 -1.03
CA THR A 22 39.50 32.50 -1.23
C THR A 22 39.10 33.53 -2.29
N ASP A 23 39.03 34.78 -1.84
CA ASP A 23 38.93 36.00 -2.63
C ASP A 23 40.10 36.15 -3.62
N ARG A 24 39.83 36.76 -4.77
CA ARG A 24 40.84 37.31 -5.69
C ARG A 24 40.58 38.79 -5.93
N PRO A 25 41.60 39.66 -5.88
CA PRO A 25 41.43 41.09 -5.99
C PRO A 25 41.44 41.59 -7.44
N SER A 26 40.75 42.71 -7.60
CA SER A 26 40.71 43.60 -8.75
C SER A 26 41.98 44.45 -8.86
N THR A 27 42.51 44.61 -10.08
CA THR A 27 43.46 45.69 -10.43
C THR A 27 43.21 46.22 -11.84
N ARG A 28 42.53 47.36 -11.87
CA ARG A 28 42.89 48.68 -12.44
C ARG A 28 43.86 48.79 -13.65
N SER A 29 43.32 49.47 -14.67
CA SER A 29 43.87 50.32 -15.76
C SER A 29 45.35 50.66 -15.87
N GLU A 30 45.83 50.73 -17.13
CA GLU A 30 46.76 51.78 -17.58
C GLU A 30 46.56 52.10 -19.08
N GLN A 31 46.35 53.39 -19.37
CA GLN A 31 46.46 54.01 -20.69
C GLN A 31 47.94 54.24 -21.01
N ASN A 32 48.33 54.13 -22.29
CA ASN A 32 49.34 55.00 -22.85
C ASN A 32 49.17 55.16 -24.36
N THR A 33 49.30 56.41 -24.79
CA THR A 33 49.34 56.94 -26.15
C THR A 33 50.71 56.68 -26.79
N ASP A 34 50.76 56.55 -28.11
CA ASP A 34 51.44 57.53 -28.97
C ASP A 34 51.41 57.16 -30.47
N ASP A 35 51.27 58.23 -31.25
CA ASP A 35 51.39 58.34 -32.71
C ASP A 35 52.74 57.83 -33.24
N ASN A 36 52.80 57.31 -34.48
CA ASN A 36 53.11 58.10 -35.69
C ASN A 36 53.58 57.24 -36.90
N LEU A 37 53.14 57.69 -38.09
CA LEU A 37 53.80 57.68 -39.41
C LEU A 37 53.85 56.42 -40.33
N LYS A 38 53.31 56.67 -41.53
CA LYS A 38 53.85 56.45 -42.91
C LYS A 38 53.44 55.21 -43.73
N ASN A 39 52.53 55.49 -44.68
CA ASN A 39 52.53 55.19 -46.13
C ASN A 39 53.24 53.93 -46.65
N SER A 40 52.48 53.05 -47.32
CA SER A 40 52.73 52.43 -48.65
C SER A 40 51.55 51.47 -49.02
N PRO A 41 51.48 50.88 -50.22
CA PRO A 41 50.69 51.34 -51.36
C PRO A 41 49.40 50.52 -51.60
N LYS A 42 48.52 51.10 -52.41
CA LYS A 42 47.21 50.60 -52.85
C LYS A 42 47.32 49.25 -53.58
N PRO A 43 46.64 48.17 -53.13
CA PRO A 43 46.52 46.94 -53.91
C PRO A 43 45.48 47.11 -55.01
N LEU A 44 45.72 46.47 -56.15
CA LEU A 44 44.77 46.29 -57.24
C LEU A 44 43.50 45.54 -56.76
N PRO A 45 42.35 45.71 -57.44
CA PRO A 45 41.12 45.02 -57.06
C PRO A 45 41.27 43.52 -57.31
N SER A 46 41.18 42.71 -56.25
CA SER A 46 41.01 41.26 -56.37
C SER A 46 39.60 40.97 -56.91
N LEU A 47 39.55 40.04 -57.86
CA LEU A 47 38.32 39.45 -58.37
C LEU A 47 37.68 38.60 -57.26
N ASP A 48 36.43 38.92 -56.95
CA ASP A 48 35.42 37.99 -56.44
C ASP A 48 35.73 37.24 -55.12
N ASP A 49 36.06 37.99 -54.06
CA ASP A 49 36.04 37.49 -52.68
C ASP A 49 34.61 37.55 -52.11
N SER A 50 33.74 36.62 -52.51
CA SER A 50 32.63 36.25 -51.62
C SER A 50 33.27 35.71 -50.33
N PRO A 51 33.07 36.33 -49.15
CA PRO A 51 33.76 35.94 -47.93
C PRO A 51 33.48 34.46 -47.65
N SER A 52 34.53 33.63 -47.68
CA SER A 52 34.37 32.22 -47.35
C SER A 52 33.92 32.14 -45.89
N THR A 53 32.66 31.75 -45.67
CA THR A 53 32.13 31.54 -44.33
C THR A 53 32.90 30.39 -43.70
N THR A 54 33.68 30.68 -42.66
CA THR A 54 34.46 29.68 -41.94
C THR A 54 33.53 28.64 -41.31
N ASP A 55 34.01 27.40 -41.14
CA ASP A 55 33.28 26.32 -40.46
C ASP A 55 32.70 26.79 -39.12
N SER A 56 33.45 27.59 -38.37
CA SER A 56 33.02 28.19 -37.10
C SER A 56 31.72 28.99 -37.22
N HIS A 57 31.58 29.81 -38.27
CA HIS A 57 30.37 30.59 -38.52
C HIS A 57 29.18 29.70 -38.89
N LEU A 58 29.40 28.73 -39.78
CA LEU A 58 28.36 27.78 -40.20
C LEU A 58 27.87 26.92 -39.03
N ILE A 59 28.79 26.49 -38.15
CA ILE A 59 28.46 25.72 -36.95
C ILE A 59 27.67 26.55 -35.94
N LYS A 60 28.09 27.80 -35.69
CA LYS A 60 27.37 28.72 -34.81
C LYS A 60 25.95 28.94 -35.31
N LYS A 61 25.79 29.14 -36.63
CA LYS A 61 24.48 29.24 -37.28
C LYS A 61 23.66 27.96 -37.09
N TYR A 62 24.24 26.80 -37.36
CA TYR A 62 23.60 25.50 -37.17
C TYR A 62 23.04 25.32 -35.75
N TYR A 63 23.83 25.58 -34.69
CA TYR A 63 23.35 25.46 -33.31
C TYR A 63 22.29 26.50 -32.93
N SER A 64 22.26 27.66 -33.60
CA SER A 64 21.23 28.68 -33.37
C SER A 64 19.85 28.26 -33.88
N GLU A 65 19.79 27.38 -34.89
CA GLU A 65 18.56 26.87 -35.50
C GLU A 65 17.96 25.68 -34.71
N ILE A 66 18.76 25.01 -33.88
CA ILE A 66 18.30 23.94 -33.00
C ILE A 66 17.47 24.53 -31.85
N GLN A 67 16.28 24.02 -31.60
CA GLN A 67 15.43 24.42 -30.47
C GLN A 67 15.87 23.69 -29.19
N GLU A 68 15.56 24.26 -28.02
CA GLU A 68 15.83 23.59 -26.74
C GLU A 68 14.88 22.43 -26.47
N ARG A 69 13.68 22.46 -27.06
CA ARG A 69 12.60 21.49 -26.81
C ARG A 69 11.96 21.06 -28.11
N TYR A 70 11.64 19.77 -28.19
CA TYR A 70 10.92 19.17 -29.31
C TYR A 70 9.87 18.19 -28.79
N GLU A 71 8.75 18.10 -29.49
CA GLU A 71 7.66 17.18 -29.15
C GLU A 71 7.71 15.97 -30.10
N VAL A 72 7.59 14.78 -29.53
CA VAL A 72 7.50 13.52 -30.29
C VAL A 72 6.13 13.46 -30.93
N THR A 73 6.07 13.30 -32.26
CA THR A 73 4.80 13.19 -32.99
C THR A 73 4.57 11.80 -33.54
N ASN A 74 5.62 10.98 -33.64
CA ASN A 74 5.55 9.61 -34.13
C ASN A 74 4.78 8.71 -33.14
N GLN A 75 3.61 8.20 -33.56
CA GLN A 75 2.71 7.43 -32.68
C GLN A 75 3.34 6.16 -32.10
N GLN A 76 4.18 5.47 -32.86
CA GLN A 76 4.88 4.29 -32.37
C GLN A 76 5.82 4.68 -31.22
N GLN A 77 6.57 5.78 -31.36
CA GLN A 77 7.47 6.26 -30.32
C GLN A 77 6.74 6.88 -29.12
N LYS A 78 5.63 7.61 -29.34
CA LYS A 78 4.81 8.16 -28.24
C LYS A 78 4.30 7.07 -27.28
N SER A 79 4.12 5.84 -27.78
CA SER A 79 3.68 4.70 -26.96
C SER A 79 4.79 4.04 -26.14
N LEU A 80 6.06 4.36 -26.41
CA LEU A 80 7.21 3.80 -25.73
C LEU A 80 7.69 4.72 -24.62
N PHE A 81 8.26 4.13 -23.58
CA PHE A 81 8.95 4.87 -22.54
C PHE A 81 10.35 5.30 -23.00
N PRO A 82 10.84 6.46 -22.52
CA PRO A 82 12.19 6.95 -22.77
C PRO A 82 13.30 5.88 -22.67
N THR A 83 13.34 5.08 -21.60
CA THR A 83 14.36 4.02 -21.42
C THR A 83 14.31 2.93 -22.49
N GLN A 84 13.12 2.59 -23.01
CA GLN A 84 12.97 1.59 -24.07
C GLN A 84 13.53 2.07 -25.41
N ILE A 85 13.52 3.38 -25.63
CA ILE A 85 14.09 4.02 -26.81
C ILE A 85 15.60 4.15 -26.65
N ILE A 86 16.05 4.62 -25.47
CA ILE A 86 17.47 4.91 -25.28
C ILE A 86 18.33 3.65 -25.11
N ASN A 87 17.80 2.52 -24.65
CA ASN A 87 18.59 1.29 -24.47
C ASN A 87 18.94 0.57 -25.79
N GLN A 88 18.48 1.07 -26.95
CA GLN A 88 18.71 0.44 -28.26
C GLN A 88 20.05 0.82 -28.91
N SER A 89 20.70 1.92 -28.49
CA SER A 89 21.98 2.38 -29.07
C SER A 89 22.67 3.38 -28.13
N SER A 90 24.00 3.53 -28.14
CA SER A 90 24.69 4.60 -27.39
C SER A 90 24.73 5.95 -28.14
N LYS A 91 24.49 5.93 -29.45
CA LYS A 91 24.49 7.10 -30.33
C LYS A 91 23.21 7.12 -31.17
N VAL A 92 22.58 8.29 -31.30
CA VAL A 92 21.38 8.46 -32.15
C VAL A 92 21.70 9.52 -33.18
N THR A 93 21.40 9.26 -34.44
CA THR A 93 21.65 10.22 -35.52
C THR A 93 20.56 11.28 -35.57
N VAL A 94 20.87 12.49 -36.07
CA VAL A 94 19.84 13.53 -36.26
C VAL A 94 18.67 13.07 -37.15
N PRO A 95 18.88 12.34 -38.27
CA PRO A 95 17.78 11.74 -39.03
C PRO A 95 16.87 10.81 -38.20
N GLU A 96 17.46 10.01 -37.32
CA GLU A 96 16.71 9.12 -36.43
C GLU A 96 15.88 9.93 -35.41
N ILE A 97 16.45 10.96 -34.77
CA ILE A 97 15.69 11.86 -33.89
C ILE A 97 14.54 12.52 -34.65
N ASN A 98 14.80 13.00 -35.88
CA ASN A 98 13.79 13.61 -36.75
C ASN A 98 12.67 12.64 -37.14
N SER A 99 12.92 11.33 -37.13
CA SER A 99 11.88 10.32 -37.33
C SER A 99 10.92 10.20 -36.13
N TRP A 100 11.33 10.65 -34.95
CA TRP A 100 10.53 10.65 -33.72
C TRP A 100 9.69 11.93 -33.60
N ILE A 101 10.28 13.10 -33.86
CA ILE A 101 9.66 14.44 -33.64
C ILE A 101 8.88 14.99 -34.85
N GLY A 102 8.91 14.29 -35.99
CA GLY A 102 8.09 14.63 -37.15
C GLY A 102 8.60 15.81 -37.99
N GLU A 103 7.86 16.16 -39.04
CA GLU A 103 8.34 17.12 -40.06
C GLU A 103 8.26 18.58 -39.64
N GLN A 104 7.30 18.93 -38.78
CA GLN A 104 7.00 20.33 -38.43
C GLN A 104 8.04 20.94 -37.48
N THR A 105 8.75 20.13 -36.71
CA THR A 105 9.71 20.57 -35.69
C THR A 105 11.02 19.80 -35.82
N ARG A 106 11.58 19.72 -37.03
CA ARG A 106 12.84 18.99 -37.27
C ARG A 106 14.04 19.74 -36.71
N ILE A 107 15.01 18.98 -36.22
CA ILE A 107 16.38 19.43 -36.05
C ILE A 107 16.98 19.59 -37.46
N PRO A 108 17.57 20.74 -37.81
CA PRO A 108 18.20 20.94 -39.11
C PRO A 108 19.29 19.89 -39.34
N LEU A 109 19.43 19.44 -40.59
CA LEU A 109 20.58 18.64 -41.00
C LEU A 109 21.81 19.54 -41.13
N LEU A 110 23.01 18.97 -41.00
CA LEU A 110 24.24 19.73 -41.27
C LEU A 110 24.22 20.28 -42.71
N PRO A 111 24.57 21.57 -42.91
CA PRO A 111 24.80 22.12 -44.23
C PRO A 111 25.79 21.27 -45.04
N ASN A 112 25.61 21.22 -46.36
CA ASN A 112 26.43 20.39 -47.26
C ASN A 112 27.92 20.74 -47.22
N GLU A 113 28.24 21.99 -46.88
CA GLU A 113 29.58 22.49 -46.66
C GLU A 113 30.24 21.79 -45.46
N LEU A 114 29.50 21.65 -44.36
CA LEU A 114 29.97 21.02 -43.14
C LEU A 114 29.91 19.49 -43.18
N SER A 115 28.92 18.91 -43.86
CA SER A 115 28.69 17.45 -43.86
C SER A 115 29.77 16.63 -44.57
N LYS A 116 30.65 17.27 -45.35
CA LYS A 116 31.81 16.63 -46.00
C LYS A 116 32.83 16.14 -44.97
N THR A 117 33.20 17.01 -44.04
CA THR A 117 34.26 16.81 -43.05
C THR A 117 33.74 16.58 -41.63
N ASN A 118 32.45 16.86 -41.38
CA ASN A 118 31.83 16.77 -40.07
C ASN A 118 30.60 15.86 -40.06
N GLU A 119 30.18 15.42 -38.87
CA GLU A 119 28.95 14.70 -38.61
C GLU A 119 28.22 15.27 -37.39
N SER A 120 26.88 15.21 -37.40
CA SER A 120 26.03 15.62 -36.28
C SER A 120 25.42 14.40 -35.62
N VAL A 121 25.71 14.22 -34.33
CA VAL A 121 25.25 13.07 -33.55
C VAL A 121 24.58 13.57 -32.28
N GLY A 122 23.47 12.93 -31.89
CA GLY A 122 22.88 13.06 -30.57
C GLY A 122 23.54 12.06 -29.62
N LEU A 123 24.28 12.57 -28.64
CA LEU A 123 24.73 11.78 -27.50
C LEU A 123 23.66 11.79 -26.41
N LYS A 124 23.36 10.61 -25.92
CA LYS A 124 22.35 10.39 -24.88
C LYS A 124 22.88 10.93 -23.56
N LEU A 125 22.11 11.80 -22.91
CA LEU A 125 22.44 12.28 -21.57
C LEU A 125 21.57 11.59 -20.52
N HIS A 126 20.26 11.61 -20.71
CA HIS A 126 19.32 11.13 -19.71
C HIS A 126 17.97 10.72 -20.33
N ALA A 127 17.36 9.69 -19.78
CA ALA A 127 15.97 9.33 -20.07
C ALA A 127 15.19 9.34 -18.76
N ASP A 128 14.06 10.03 -18.76
CA ASP A 128 13.19 10.17 -17.62
C ASP A 128 11.83 9.54 -17.95
N ASP A 129 11.66 8.28 -17.55
CA ASP A 129 10.41 7.54 -17.74
C ASP A 129 9.25 8.11 -16.92
N ARG A 130 9.54 8.84 -15.84
CA ARG A 130 8.51 9.44 -14.99
C ARG A 130 7.81 10.54 -15.76
N ASP A 131 8.58 11.48 -16.29
CA ASP A 131 8.06 12.63 -17.03
C ASP A 131 7.85 12.34 -18.53
N GLY A 132 8.31 11.19 -19.03
CA GLY A 132 8.19 10.83 -20.44
C GLY A 132 9.08 11.71 -21.33
N THR A 133 10.31 11.99 -20.88
CA THR A 133 11.26 12.85 -21.61
C THR A 133 12.60 12.19 -21.86
N ILE A 134 13.28 12.60 -22.94
CA ILE A 134 14.68 12.25 -23.20
C ILE A 134 15.48 13.56 -23.33
N THR A 135 16.59 13.66 -22.60
CA THR A 135 17.55 14.75 -22.77
C THR A 135 18.73 14.26 -23.62
N LEU A 136 18.98 14.94 -24.73
CA LEU A 136 20.03 14.64 -25.69
C LEU A 136 21.01 15.81 -25.79
N LYS A 137 22.27 15.52 -26.06
CA LYS A 137 23.27 16.51 -26.47
C LYS A 137 23.55 16.35 -27.95
N ILE A 138 23.13 17.31 -28.77
CA ILE A 138 23.46 17.33 -30.18
C ILE A 138 24.81 18.02 -30.32
N PHE A 139 25.81 17.32 -30.85
CA PHE A 139 27.08 17.94 -31.18
C PHE A 139 27.51 17.65 -32.61
N VAL A 140 28.30 18.56 -33.14
CA VAL A 140 28.99 18.41 -34.42
C VAL A 140 30.43 17.99 -34.13
N SER A 141 30.86 16.88 -34.72
CA SER A 141 32.23 16.37 -34.62
C SER A 141 32.87 16.31 -35.99
N LYS A 142 34.19 16.46 -36.04
CA LYS A 142 34.94 16.09 -37.24
C LYS A 142 34.86 14.58 -37.44
N LYS A 143 34.73 14.10 -38.68
CA LYS A 143 34.65 12.67 -39.00
C LYS A 143 35.93 11.90 -38.64
N ASP A 144 37.06 12.60 -38.59
CA ASP A 144 38.34 12.06 -38.10
C ASP A 144 38.42 11.98 -36.56
N SER A 145 37.35 12.39 -35.86
CA SER A 145 37.24 12.42 -34.40
C SER A 145 38.27 13.31 -33.69
N THR A 146 38.90 14.26 -34.41
CA THR A 146 39.95 15.13 -33.83
C THR A 146 39.40 16.28 -32.97
N GLY A 147 38.09 16.52 -32.98
CA GLY A 147 37.47 17.53 -32.14
C GLY A 147 35.97 17.67 -32.34
N HIS A 148 35.36 18.39 -31.42
CA HIS A 148 33.94 18.68 -31.33
C HIS A 148 33.73 20.19 -31.28
N TYR A 149 32.66 20.69 -31.88
CA TYR A 149 32.39 22.12 -31.85
C TYR A 149 31.47 22.52 -30.71
N ALA A 150 31.88 23.57 -29.98
CA ALA A 150 31.03 24.30 -29.05
C ALA A 150 29.93 25.09 -29.78
N THR A 151 28.91 25.53 -29.05
CA THR A 151 27.82 26.36 -29.60
C THR A 151 28.31 27.72 -30.12
N SER A 152 29.47 28.18 -29.65
CA SER A 152 30.17 29.36 -30.17
C SER A 152 30.74 29.17 -31.58
N GLY A 153 30.88 27.93 -32.04
CA GLY A 153 31.60 27.55 -33.26
C GLY A 153 33.09 27.25 -33.04
N GLU A 154 33.58 27.33 -31.80
CA GLU A 154 34.96 27.01 -31.46
C GLU A 154 35.18 25.48 -31.40
N LEU A 155 36.32 25.03 -31.91
CA LEU A 155 36.71 23.62 -31.86
C LEU A 155 37.33 23.31 -30.49
N SER A 156 36.87 22.23 -29.87
CA SER A 156 37.36 21.74 -28.57
C SER A 156 37.64 20.24 -28.65
N THR A 157 38.65 19.78 -27.90
CA THR A 157 38.88 18.35 -27.67
C THR A 157 38.01 17.81 -26.53
N ASN A 158 37.34 18.68 -25.78
CA ASN A 158 36.43 18.31 -24.70
C ASN A 158 34.98 18.21 -25.21
N MET A 159 34.47 16.97 -25.27
CA MET A 159 33.09 16.70 -25.68
C MET A 159 32.05 17.24 -24.67
N ASP A 160 32.39 17.32 -23.38
CA ASP A 160 31.47 17.77 -22.32
C ASP A 160 31.18 19.27 -22.38
N SER A 161 32.07 20.07 -22.96
CA SER A 161 31.82 21.50 -23.22
C SER A 161 31.20 21.77 -24.60
N SER A 162 31.06 20.75 -25.45
CA SER A 162 30.66 20.90 -26.86
C SER A 162 29.19 20.54 -27.09
N GLY A 163 28.57 21.10 -28.14
CA GLY A 163 27.18 20.79 -28.48
C GLY A 163 26.10 21.55 -27.72
N LYS A 164 24.85 21.29 -28.11
CA LYS A 164 23.64 21.87 -27.54
C LYS A 164 22.77 20.79 -26.92
N THR A 165 22.34 21.00 -25.68
CA THR A 165 21.39 20.11 -25.00
C THR A 165 19.97 20.42 -25.48
N VAL A 166 19.20 19.37 -25.78
CA VAL A 166 17.80 19.45 -26.18
C VAL A 166 16.97 18.44 -25.37
N THR A 167 15.72 18.76 -25.12
CA THR A 167 14.76 17.88 -24.45
C THR A 167 13.69 17.46 -25.45
N LEU A 168 13.48 16.15 -25.57
CA LEU A 168 12.38 15.57 -26.32
C LEU A 168 11.26 15.17 -25.34
N SER A 169 10.05 15.67 -25.54
CA SER A 169 8.85 15.35 -24.75
C SER A 169 7.80 14.60 -25.56
N GLY A 170 6.82 13.99 -24.88
CA GLY A 170 5.68 13.34 -25.53
C GLY A 170 5.80 11.81 -25.67
N PHE A 171 6.81 11.21 -25.04
CA PHE A 171 6.87 9.75 -24.86
C PHE A 171 5.85 9.30 -23.81
N ALA A 172 5.66 7.99 -23.69
CA ALA A 172 4.90 7.43 -22.59
C ALA A 172 5.63 7.77 -21.28
N GLY A 173 4.88 8.32 -20.33
CA GLY A 173 5.38 8.70 -19.00
C GLY A 173 4.58 8.02 -17.92
N GLU A 174 5.25 7.58 -16.86
CA GLU A 174 4.58 7.00 -15.68
C GLU A 174 3.57 8.01 -15.11
N LYS A 175 3.89 9.31 -15.19
CA LYS A 175 3.01 10.40 -14.79
C LYS A 175 1.63 10.34 -15.45
N ASN A 176 1.64 10.29 -16.78
CA ASN A 176 0.43 10.28 -17.59
C ASN A 176 -0.37 8.98 -17.38
N LEU A 177 0.30 7.84 -17.26
CA LEU A 177 -0.37 6.55 -17.03
C LEU A 177 -1.04 6.46 -15.66
N ILE A 178 -0.41 7.00 -14.62
CA ILE A 178 -0.99 7.07 -13.27
C ILE A 178 -2.20 8.01 -13.29
N GLN A 179 -2.10 9.17 -13.95
CA GLN A 179 -3.23 10.10 -14.12
C GLN A 179 -4.39 9.46 -14.87
N GLU A 180 -4.10 8.77 -15.97
CA GLU A 180 -5.09 8.02 -16.74
C GLU A 180 -5.75 6.92 -15.89
N GLN A 181 -4.98 6.21 -15.06
CA GLN A 181 -5.49 5.19 -14.16
C GLN A 181 -6.44 5.77 -13.11
N TYR A 182 -6.05 6.86 -12.44
CA TYR A 182 -6.91 7.53 -11.47
C TYR A 182 -8.15 8.12 -12.14
N SER A 183 -8.00 8.74 -13.31
CA SER A 183 -9.12 9.23 -14.12
C SER A 183 -10.10 8.10 -14.43
N THR A 184 -9.60 6.94 -14.85
CA THR A 184 -10.41 5.74 -15.13
C THR A 184 -11.17 5.27 -13.90
N TRP A 185 -10.53 5.20 -12.72
CA TRP A 185 -11.22 4.83 -11.49
C TRP A 185 -12.20 5.91 -11.01
N SER A 186 -11.90 7.19 -11.23
CA SER A 186 -12.75 8.31 -10.80
C SER A 186 -14.09 8.39 -11.55
N GLN A 187 -14.19 7.77 -12.72
CA GLN A 187 -15.45 7.66 -13.47
C GLN A 187 -16.56 6.97 -12.68
N ASN A 188 -16.20 6.11 -11.72
CA ASN A 188 -17.15 5.57 -10.76
C ASN A 188 -16.50 5.40 -9.39
N THR A 189 -16.93 6.19 -8.41
CA THR A 189 -16.45 6.11 -7.03
C THR A 189 -17.44 5.42 -6.09
N THR A 190 -18.61 5.00 -6.58
CA THR A 190 -19.63 4.32 -5.77
C THR A 190 -20.08 3.02 -6.42
N PHE A 191 -19.78 1.91 -5.75
CA PHE A 191 -20.06 0.58 -6.24
C PHE A 191 -21.12 -0.11 -5.37
N ASN A 192 -22.06 -0.79 -6.02
CA ASN A 192 -23.07 -1.58 -5.34
C ASN A 192 -22.55 -3.00 -5.19
N VAL A 193 -22.44 -3.49 -3.96
CA VAL A 193 -22.16 -4.90 -3.67
C VAL A 193 -23.43 -5.68 -4.00
N GLN A 194 -23.42 -6.48 -5.07
CA GLN A 194 -24.64 -7.10 -5.58
C GLN A 194 -25.29 -8.01 -4.53
N SER A 195 -26.58 -7.85 -4.27
CA SER A 195 -27.30 -8.59 -3.21
C SER A 195 -27.52 -10.08 -3.49
N ASN A 196 -27.30 -10.54 -4.73
CA ASN A 196 -27.45 -11.95 -5.10
C ASN A 196 -26.28 -12.83 -4.60
N GLN A 197 -25.12 -12.23 -4.32
CA GLN A 197 -24.07 -12.87 -3.54
C GLN A 197 -24.26 -12.44 -2.08
N THR A 198 -24.59 -13.40 -1.22
CA THR A 198 -24.94 -13.23 0.20
C THR A 198 -23.74 -12.84 1.08
N HIS A 199 -22.88 -11.91 0.65
CA HIS A 199 -21.76 -11.44 1.46
C HIS A 199 -22.30 -10.51 2.56
N PRO A 200 -22.28 -10.91 3.84
CA PRO A 200 -22.72 -10.01 4.90
C PRO A 200 -21.73 -8.85 5.03
N PHE A 201 -22.24 -7.67 5.38
CA PHE A 201 -21.43 -6.44 5.45
C PHE A 201 -20.17 -6.62 6.32
N TRP A 202 -20.31 -7.24 7.49
CA TRP A 202 -19.17 -7.47 8.40
C TRP A 202 -18.04 -8.28 7.77
N LYS A 203 -18.36 -9.21 6.88
CA LYS A 203 -17.36 -10.05 6.21
C LYS A 203 -16.55 -9.21 5.24
N VAL A 204 -17.23 -8.45 4.39
CA VAL A 204 -16.57 -7.54 3.44
C VAL A 204 -15.72 -6.51 4.19
N TYR A 205 -16.25 -5.95 5.28
CA TYR A 205 -15.53 -5.01 6.14
C TYR A 205 -14.23 -5.61 6.69
N PHE A 206 -14.27 -6.80 7.30
CA PHE A 206 -13.07 -7.42 7.86
C PHE A 206 -12.09 -7.91 6.79
N ASP A 207 -12.58 -8.50 5.70
CA ASP A 207 -11.71 -8.97 4.61
C ASP A 207 -10.91 -7.79 4.02
N LEU A 208 -11.57 -6.66 3.76
CA LEU A 208 -10.92 -5.45 3.24
C LEU A 208 -10.07 -4.73 4.29
N THR A 209 -10.48 -4.70 5.55
CA THR A 209 -9.65 -4.14 6.63
C THR A 209 -8.37 -4.95 6.82
N ASN A 210 -8.47 -6.28 6.83
CA ASN A 210 -7.31 -7.17 6.92
C ASN A 210 -6.39 -6.96 5.72
N LEU A 211 -6.94 -6.93 4.50
CA LEU A 211 -6.19 -6.61 3.28
C LEU A 211 -5.46 -5.26 3.40
N SER A 212 -6.13 -4.23 3.92
CA SER A 212 -5.53 -2.90 4.08
C SER A 212 -4.35 -2.86 5.06
N ASN A 213 -4.32 -3.80 6.01
CA ASN A 213 -3.26 -3.94 7.01
C ASN A 213 -2.11 -4.86 6.56
N GLU A 214 -2.25 -5.59 5.45
CA GLU A 214 -1.18 -6.42 4.90
C GLU A 214 -0.03 -5.52 4.40
N SER A 215 1.21 -5.91 4.72
CA SER A 215 2.40 -5.18 4.28
C SER A 215 2.65 -5.28 2.78
N ASN A 216 2.22 -6.40 2.17
CA ASN A 216 2.31 -6.66 0.74
C ASN A 216 0.91 -7.02 0.22
N GLN A 217 0.20 -6.02 -0.29
CA GLN A 217 -1.14 -6.20 -0.81
C GLN A 217 -1.06 -6.62 -2.26
N THR A 218 -1.35 -7.89 -2.52
CA THR A 218 -1.46 -8.40 -3.89
C THR A 218 -2.92 -8.40 -4.31
N ASP A 219 -3.13 -8.09 -5.60
CA ASP A 219 -4.40 -8.28 -6.28
C ASP A 219 -5.60 -7.53 -5.65
N VAL A 220 -5.34 -6.33 -5.13
CA VAL A 220 -6.34 -5.48 -4.43
C VAL A 220 -7.61 -5.29 -5.28
N ILE A 221 -7.45 -4.97 -6.56
CA ILE A 221 -8.57 -4.71 -7.46
C ILE A 221 -9.43 -5.97 -7.63
N SER A 222 -8.84 -7.16 -7.82
CA SER A 222 -9.62 -8.38 -7.97
C SER A 222 -10.31 -8.78 -6.67
N LYS A 223 -9.65 -8.58 -5.51
CA LYS A 223 -10.27 -8.81 -4.20
C LYS A 223 -11.48 -7.91 -3.97
N ILE A 224 -11.44 -6.64 -4.39
CA ILE A 224 -12.61 -5.75 -4.34
C ILE A 224 -13.66 -6.20 -5.36
N ASN A 225 -13.26 -6.46 -6.60
CA ASN A 225 -14.16 -6.90 -7.68
C ASN A 225 -14.87 -8.23 -7.37
N HIS A 226 -14.34 -9.07 -6.48
CA HIS A 226 -14.99 -10.28 -5.99
C HIS A 226 -16.34 -9.99 -5.29
N TYR A 227 -16.50 -8.81 -4.71
CA TYR A 227 -17.75 -8.38 -4.06
C TYR A 227 -18.66 -7.60 -5.02
N LEU A 228 -18.18 -7.25 -6.21
CA LEU A 228 -18.93 -6.44 -7.17
C LEU A 228 -19.70 -7.33 -8.16
N PRO A 229 -20.77 -6.80 -8.77
CA PRO A 229 -21.50 -7.47 -9.83
C PRO A 229 -20.59 -8.02 -10.94
N GLU A 230 -20.97 -9.16 -11.52
CA GLU A 230 -20.22 -9.75 -12.63
C GLU A 230 -20.19 -8.87 -13.89
N ASN A 231 -21.09 -7.88 -13.99
CA ASN A 231 -21.08 -6.91 -15.06
C ASN A 231 -19.78 -6.08 -15.06
N ASN A 232 -18.99 -6.21 -16.13
CA ASN A 232 -17.72 -5.51 -16.32
C ASN A 232 -17.81 -3.97 -16.27
N ALA A 233 -18.99 -3.38 -16.49
CA ALA A 233 -19.20 -1.94 -16.35
C ALA A 233 -19.24 -1.49 -14.87
N GLN A 234 -19.48 -2.41 -13.94
CA GLN A 234 -19.56 -2.15 -12.50
C GLN A 234 -18.32 -2.61 -11.74
N LYS A 235 -17.30 -3.15 -12.44
CA LYS A 235 -16.03 -3.55 -11.84
C LYS A 235 -15.00 -2.43 -11.93
N LEU A 236 -14.14 -2.35 -10.93
CA LEU A 236 -12.93 -1.54 -11.00
C LEU A 236 -12.02 -2.08 -12.10
N LYS A 237 -11.49 -1.17 -12.94
CA LYS A 237 -10.50 -1.56 -13.95
C LYS A 237 -9.19 -1.98 -13.26
N PRO A 238 -8.50 -3.03 -13.75
CA PRO A 238 -7.20 -3.41 -13.22
C PRO A 238 -6.18 -2.28 -13.44
N LEU A 239 -5.08 -2.34 -12.68
CA LEU A 239 -3.94 -1.44 -12.90
C LEU A 239 -3.38 -1.62 -14.32
N ASN A 240 -3.07 -0.52 -14.98
CA ASN A 240 -2.46 -0.50 -16.31
C ASN A 240 -1.25 -1.45 -16.38
N GLN A 241 -1.20 -2.31 -17.40
CA GLN A 241 -0.15 -3.33 -17.54
C GLN A 241 1.26 -2.74 -17.64
N SER A 242 1.41 -1.56 -18.24
CA SER A 242 2.68 -0.85 -18.31
C SER A 242 3.17 -0.38 -16.94
N LEU A 243 2.26 0.01 -16.05
CA LEU A 243 2.59 0.30 -14.64
C LEU A 243 2.96 -0.98 -13.90
N GLN A 244 2.20 -2.07 -14.08
CA GLN A 244 2.51 -3.37 -13.46
C GLN A 244 3.88 -3.91 -13.87
N ALA A 245 4.25 -3.81 -15.15
CA ALA A 245 5.55 -4.23 -15.67
C ALA A 245 6.72 -3.48 -15.01
N ARG A 246 6.45 -2.28 -14.47
CA ARG A 246 7.38 -1.44 -13.70
C ARG A 246 7.23 -1.59 -12.19
N GLN A 247 6.63 -2.71 -11.76
CA GLN A 247 6.44 -3.05 -10.35
C GLN A 247 5.53 -2.09 -9.57
N TYR A 248 4.74 -1.27 -10.26
CA TYR A 248 3.70 -0.51 -9.59
C TYR A 248 2.60 -1.43 -9.08
N GLN A 249 2.02 -1.06 -7.94
CA GLN A 249 1.00 -1.84 -7.25
C GLN A 249 -0.16 -0.96 -6.82
N VAL A 250 -1.35 -1.55 -6.74
CA VAL A 250 -2.50 -0.92 -6.09
C VAL A 250 -2.47 -1.28 -4.62
N LYS A 251 -2.70 -0.29 -3.77
CA LYS A 251 -2.88 -0.47 -2.33
C LYS A 251 -4.25 0.04 -1.91
N LEU A 252 -4.84 -0.70 -0.99
CA LEU A 252 -6.03 -0.37 -0.23
C LEU A 252 -5.62 0.30 1.09
N ALA A 253 -6.26 1.41 1.42
CA ALA A 253 -6.09 2.10 2.69
C ALA A 253 -7.42 2.59 3.26
N GLN A 254 -7.39 2.92 4.56
CA GLN A 254 -8.45 3.65 5.25
C GLN A 254 -9.85 3.04 5.09
N VAL A 255 -9.94 1.73 5.25
CA VAL A 255 -11.22 1.01 5.22
C VAL A 255 -12.04 1.40 6.44
N GLY A 256 -13.09 2.18 6.22
CA GLY A 256 -13.92 2.80 7.24
C GLY A 256 -15.40 2.52 7.04
N LEU A 257 -16.09 2.22 8.13
CA LEU A 257 -17.54 2.03 8.14
C LEU A 257 -18.23 3.39 8.22
N ASN A 258 -19.23 3.60 7.37
CA ASN A 258 -20.15 4.73 7.44
C ASN A 258 -21.60 4.20 7.52
N ARG A 259 -22.40 4.77 8.43
CA ARG A 259 -23.83 4.46 8.52
C ARG A 259 -24.64 5.63 8.01
N LEU A 260 -25.45 5.36 7.01
CA LEU A 260 -26.37 6.34 6.46
C LEU A 260 -27.58 6.51 7.39
N THR A 261 -28.22 7.67 7.33
CA THR A 261 -29.39 8.02 8.17
C THR A 261 -30.59 7.10 7.92
N ASN A 262 -30.65 6.46 6.75
CA ASN A 262 -31.67 5.47 6.39
C ASN A 262 -31.36 4.05 6.92
N GLY A 263 -30.31 3.88 7.72
CA GLY A 263 -29.89 2.60 8.29
C GLY A 263 -29.06 1.72 7.34
N GLN A 264 -28.75 2.18 6.14
CA GLN A 264 -27.87 1.46 5.23
C GLN A 264 -26.40 1.60 5.65
N ASN A 265 -25.64 0.52 5.49
CA ASN A 265 -24.20 0.52 5.69
C ASN A 265 -23.48 0.89 4.38
N GLU A 266 -22.46 1.73 4.50
CA GLU A 266 -21.52 2.10 3.45
C GLU A 266 -20.10 1.76 3.94
N LEU A 267 -19.28 1.21 3.05
CA LEU A 267 -17.86 1.02 3.30
C LEU A 267 -17.09 2.04 2.48
N ASN A 268 -16.38 2.94 3.17
CA ASN A 268 -15.48 3.90 2.56
C ASN A 268 -14.07 3.34 2.58
N LEU A 269 -13.34 3.49 1.48
CA LEU A 269 -11.95 3.07 1.39
C LEU A 269 -11.21 3.93 0.37
N ASN A 270 -9.88 3.92 0.42
CA ASN A 270 -9.05 4.63 -0.54
C ASN A 270 -8.22 3.66 -1.38
N LEU A 271 -8.22 3.88 -2.70
CA LEU A 271 -7.31 3.24 -3.64
C LEU A 271 -6.13 4.15 -3.92
N LEU A 272 -4.93 3.59 -3.85
CA LEU A 272 -3.71 4.34 -4.13
C LEU A 272 -2.73 3.51 -4.95
N ILE A 273 -1.92 4.19 -5.75
CA ILE A 273 -0.88 3.58 -6.57
C ILE A 273 0.46 3.75 -5.84
N LYS A 274 1.23 2.66 -5.76
CA LYS A 274 2.60 2.65 -5.25
C LYS A 274 3.57 2.27 -6.35
N ASN A 275 4.73 2.91 -6.36
CA ASN A 275 5.85 2.51 -7.21
C ASN A 275 6.63 1.31 -6.62
N GLY A 276 7.64 0.84 -7.35
CA GLY A 276 8.51 -0.27 -6.93
C GLY A 276 9.25 -0.02 -5.61
N ASP A 277 9.47 1.25 -5.24
CA ASP A 277 10.10 1.67 -3.98
C ASP A 277 9.09 1.84 -2.82
N ASN A 278 7.85 1.37 -3.01
CA ASN A 278 6.76 1.47 -2.04
C ASN A 278 6.30 2.90 -1.69
N GLN A 279 6.71 3.90 -2.47
CA GLN A 279 6.25 5.28 -2.34
C GLN A 279 4.89 5.45 -3.00
N VAL A 280 4.06 6.32 -2.44
CA VAL A 280 2.71 6.58 -2.96
C VAL A 280 2.78 7.67 -4.03
N ASP A 281 2.31 7.35 -5.23
CA ASP A 281 2.14 8.32 -6.29
C ASP A 281 0.68 8.77 -6.35
N LYS A 282 0.49 10.07 -6.14
CA LYS A 282 -0.80 10.74 -6.28
C LYS A 282 -1.06 11.08 -7.74
N GLU A 283 -2.33 11.32 -8.06
CA GLU A 283 -2.76 11.83 -9.37
C GLU A 283 -2.05 13.14 -9.77
N ASP A 284 -1.83 14.03 -8.81
CA ASP A 284 -1.16 15.32 -9.00
C ASP A 284 0.36 15.28 -8.77
N PHE A 285 0.90 14.12 -8.37
CA PHE A 285 2.31 13.93 -7.98
C PHE A 285 2.79 14.82 -6.84
N SER A 286 1.88 15.41 -6.06
CA SER A 286 2.26 16.15 -4.86
C SER A 286 2.75 15.18 -3.78
N ILE A 287 3.75 15.61 -3.00
CA ILE A 287 4.24 14.83 -1.87
C ILE A 287 3.07 14.62 -0.89
N PRO A 288 2.76 13.38 -0.47
CA PRO A 288 1.78 13.14 0.57
C PRO A 288 2.14 13.93 1.83
N ASN A 289 1.21 14.75 2.33
CA ASN A 289 1.31 15.15 3.72
C ASN A 289 0.96 13.91 4.56
N GLU A 290 1.65 13.69 5.67
CA GLU A 290 1.48 12.46 6.47
C GLU A 290 0.10 12.37 7.16
N GLN A 291 -0.74 13.40 7.06
CA GLN A 291 -1.98 13.55 7.82
C GLN A 291 -3.27 13.52 6.98
N SER A 292 -3.20 13.56 5.64
CA SER A 292 -4.39 13.53 4.79
C SER A 292 -4.70 12.13 4.28
N TRP A 293 -5.98 11.91 3.96
CA TRP A 293 -6.45 10.73 3.27
C TRP A 293 -5.82 10.71 1.87
N VAL A 294 -4.84 9.85 1.66
CA VAL A 294 -4.14 9.74 0.37
C VAL A 294 -4.87 8.72 -0.52
N GLY A 295 -5.01 9.05 -1.80
CA GLY A 295 -5.60 8.17 -2.82
C GLY A 295 -7.00 8.59 -3.26
N LEU A 296 -7.58 7.80 -4.17
CA LEU A 296 -8.93 7.97 -4.68
C LEU A 296 -9.93 7.34 -3.69
N PRO A 297 -10.84 8.12 -3.09
CA PRO A 297 -11.90 7.57 -2.25
C PRO A 297 -12.91 6.82 -3.11
N ILE A 298 -13.24 5.59 -2.70
CA ILE A 298 -14.35 4.83 -3.26
C ILE A 298 -15.26 4.30 -2.15
N LYS A 299 -16.50 4.03 -2.54
CA LYS A 299 -17.58 3.64 -1.66
C LYS A 299 -18.15 2.32 -2.13
N LEU A 300 -18.34 1.38 -1.20
CA LEU A 300 -19.14 0.18 -1.43
C LEU A 300 -20.47 0.33 -0.68
N THR A 301 -21.58 0.06 -1.35
CA THR A 301 -22.94 0.23 -0.80
C THR A 301 -23.84 -0.97 -1.12
N ASN A 302 -25.09 -0.92 -0.67
CA ASN A 302 -26.14 -1.89 -0.99
C ASN A 302 -25.86 -3.33 -0.48
N PHE A 303 -25.20 -3.45 0.67
CA PHE A 303 -24.98 -4.75 1.31
C PHE A 303 -26.30 -5.42 1.70
N ALA A 304 -26.31 -6.75 1.69
CA ALA A 304 -27.45 -7.53 2.18
C ALA A 304 -27.77 -7.18 3.64
N ALA A 305 -29.06 -7.12 3.98
CA ALA A 305 -29.49 -6.85 5.35
C ALA A 305 -28.91 -7.90 6.31
N ASN A 306 -28.23 -7.44 7.37
CA ASN A 306 -27.40 -8.25 8.25
C ASN A 306 -28.17 -9.28 9.11
N GLU A 307 -29.50 -9.17 9.21
CA GLU A 307 -30.27 -9.86 10.25
C GLU A 307 -30.32 -11.39 10.10
N THR A 308 -30.30 -11.91 8.87
CA THR A 308 -30.29 -13.37 8.62
C THR A 308 -28.91 -14.00 8.73
N ASN A 309 -27.83 -13.21 8.85
CA ASN A 309 -26.46 -13.70 8.74
C ASN A 309 -25.66 -13.75 10.05
N LEU A 310 -26.11 -13.11 11.14
CA LEU A 310 -25.38 -13.14 12.41
C LEU A 310 -25.16 -14.57 12.92
N LEU A 311 -26.20 -15.40 12.86
CA LEU A 311 -26.11 -16.78 13.30
C LEU A 311 -25.53 -17.73 12.25
N ASN A 312 -25.11 -17.27 11.08
CA ASN A 312 -24.52 -18.15 10.06
C ASN A 312 -23.02 -18.37 10.26
N ILE A 313 -22.37 -17.62 11.15
CA ILE A 313 -20.95 -17.81 11.46
C ILE A 313 -20.73 -19.23 12.03
N PRO A 314 -19.89 -20.06 11.39
CA PRO A 314 -19.55 -21.36 11.91
C PRO A 314 -18.82 -21.25 13.26
N ILE A 315 -19.19 -22.13 14.19
CA ILE A 315 -18.62 -22.18 15.54
C ILE A 315 -17.86 -23.49 15.69
N LYS A 316 -16.63 -23.43 16.19
CA LYS A 316 -15.80 -24.60 16.52
C LYS A 316 -15.50 -24.59 18.01
N ALA A 317 -15.72 -25.72 18.67
CA ALA A 317 -15.39 -25.91 20.07
C ALA A 317 -14.22 -26.89 20.22
N ARG A 318 -13.28 -26.58 21.12
CA ARG A 318 -12.11 -27.43 21.41
C ARG A 318 -11.82 -27.46 22.91
N PHE A 319 -11.41 -28.62 23.42
CA PHE A 319 -10.93 -28.75 24.80
C PHE A 319 -9.42 -28.57 24.84
N THR A 320 -8.96 -27.54 25.53
CA THR A 320 -7.55 -27.18 25.66
C THR A 320 -7.09 -27.44 27.09
N PRO A 321 -6.09 -28.32 27.30
CA PRO A 321 -5.53 -28.55 28.62
C PRO A 321 -4.88 -27.28 29.18
N ILE A 322 -5.20 -26.97 30.43
CA ILE A 322 -4.65 -25.84 31.19
C ILE A 322 -4.21 -26.28 32.59
N THR A 323 -3.32 -25.50 33.19
CA THR A 323 -2.88 -25.68 34.57
C THR A 323 -3.22 -24.44 35.39
N THR A 324 -3.92 -24.65 36.51
CA THR A 324 -4.29 -23.61 37.48
C THR A 324 -3.85 -24.05 38.87
N LYS A 325 -3.01 -23.26 39.56
CA LYS A 325 -2.43 -23.64 40.89
C LYS A 325 -1.85 -25.06 40.93
N GLY A 326 -1.15 -25.48 39.86
CA GLY A 326 -0.57 -26.83 39.74
C GLY A 326 -1.57 -27.96 39.46
N LYS A 327 -2.89 -27.69 39.45
CA LYS A 327 -3.93 -28.67 39.08
C LYS A 327 -4.20 -28.61 37.59
N LYS A 328 -4.26 -29.78 36.95
CA LYS A 328 -4.68 -29.92 35.55
C LYS A 328 -6.20 -29.72 35.44
N SER A 329 -6.63 -29.01 34.43
CA SER A 329 -8.02 -28.80 34.06
C SER A 329 -8.08 -28.54 32.55
N ASP A 330 -9.27 -28.40 31.99
CA ASP A 330 -9.46 -28.00 30.60
C ASP A 330 -10.10 -26.60 30.55
N ARG A 331 -9.78 -25.88 29.47
CA ARG A 331 -10.51 -24.71 29.00
C ARG A 331 -11.29 -25.11 27.76
N LEU A 332 -12.56 -24.74 27.71
CA LEU A 332 -13.37 -24.90 26.51
C LEU A 332 -13.17 -23.68 25.62
N ASP A 333 -12.45 -23.85 24.51
CA ASP A 333 -12.22 -22.81 23.51
C ASP A 333 -13.33 -22.83 22.48
N ILE A 334 -14.08 -21.73 22.40
CA ILE A 334 -15.11 -21.48 21.40
C ILE A 334 -14.57 -20.46 20.40
N SER A 335 -14.38 -20.88 19.15
CA SER A 335 -13.94 -20.00 18.07
C SER A 335 -15.04 -19.79 17.04
N PHE A 336 -15.05 -18.58 16.48
CA PHE A 336 -15.95 -18.14 15.42
C PHE A 336 -15.14 -18.01 14.14
N GLU A 337 -15.53 -18.75 13.09
CA GLU A 337 -14.78 -18.76 11.84
C GLU A 337 -14.71 -17.35 11.22
N ASN A 338 -13.51 -16.96 10.77
CA ASN A 338 -13.17 -15.63 10.25
C ASN A 338 -13.12 -14.48 11.29
N LEU A 339 -13.40 -14.73 12.56
CA LEU A 339 -13.20 -13.73 13.63
C LEU A 339 -11.92 -14.05 14.38
N ILE A 340 -10.85 -13.34 14.05
CA ILE A 340 -9.49 -13.65 14.47
C ILE A 340 -8.97 -12.74 15.60
N THR A 341 -9.64 -11.62 15.86
CA THR A 341 -9.27 -10.70 16.95
C THR A 341 -10.31 -10.65 18.06
N LYS A 342 -9.87 -10.29 19.26
CA LYS A 342 -10.73 -10.08 20.43
C LYS A 342 -11.79 -9.01 20.16
N GLN A 343 -11.44 -7.94 19.44
CA GLN A 343 -12.38 -6.87 19.11
C GLN A 343 -13.48 -7.36 18.16
N GLN A 344 -13.13 -8.16 17.14
CA GLN A 344 -14.11 -8.73 16.20
C GLN A 344 -15.14 -9.62 16.92
N VAL A 345 -14.67 -10.49 17.81
CA VAL A 345 -15.58 -11.33 18.61
C VAL A 345 -16.41 -10.48 19.58
N THR A 346 -15.83 -9.45 20.19
CA THR A 346 -16.57 -8.52 21.06
C THR A 346 -17.71 -7.84 20.30
N TRP A 347 -17.44 -7.31 19.10
CA TRP A 347 -18.44 -6.70 18.23
C TRP A 347 -19.53 -7.68 17.81
N TYR A 348 -19.16 -8.91 17.44
CA TYR A 348 -20.12 -9.97 17.12
C TYR A 348 -21.05 -10.28 18.30
N LEU A 349 -20.49 -10.50 19.49
CA LEU A 349 -21.27 -10.82 20.68
C LEU A 349 -22.16 -9.65 21.14
N LYS A 350 -21.70 -8.40 20.99
CA LYS A 350 -22.54 -7.21 21.17
C LYS A 350 -23.75 -7.25 20.24
N ALA A 351 -23.56 -7.55 18.96
CA ALA A 351 -24.66 -7.63 18.01
C ALA A 351 -25.65 -8.74 18.37
N ILE A 352 -25.16 -9.90 18.83
CA ILE A 352 -26.00 -10.99 19.35
C ILE A 352 -26.87 -10.50 20.53
N VAL A 353 -26.28 -9.78 21.48
CA VAL A 353 -27.02 -9.21 22.62
C VAL A 353 -28.07 -8.19 22.15
N ARG A 354 -27.67 -7.25 21.28
CA ARG A 354 -28.55 -6.18 20.77
C ARG A 354 -29.76 -6.71 20.00
N LYS A 355 -29.57 -7.80 19.24
CA LYS A 355 -30.62 -8.44 18.45
C LYS A 355 -31.40 -9.50 19.22
N ASN A 356 -31.16 -9.64 20.54
CA ASN A 356 -31.80 -10.63 21.40
C ASN A 356 -31.62 -12.08 20.89
N LYS A 357 -30.42 -12.42 20.43
CA LYS A 357 -30.07 -13.72 19.82
C LYS A 357 -29.22 -14.62 20.72
N VAL A 358 -29.16 -14.30 22.02
CA VAL A 358 -28.31 -15.00 22.99
C VAL A 358 -28.65 -16.49 23.07
N ASP A 359 -29.93 -16.85 23.23
CA ASP A 359 -30.33 -18.26 23.37
C ASP A 359 -30.05 -19.08 22.09
N GLU A 360 -30.26 -18.47 20.92
CA GLU A 360 -29.96 -19.09 19.63
C GLU A 360 -28.45 -19.33 19.45
N LEU A 361 -27.61 -18.36 19.84
CA LEU A 361 -26.15 -18.53 19.86
C LEU A 361 -25.74 -19.67 20.80
N LEU A 362 -26.28 -19.72 22.02
CA LEU A 362 -25.94 -20.75 23.00
C LEU A 362 -26.28 -22.16 22.48
N LYS A 363 -27.43 -22.33 21.83
CA LYS A 363 -27.80 -23.59 21.18
C LYS A 363 -26.79 -24.01 20.10
N LYS A 364 -26.27 -23.06 19.31
CA LYS A 364 -25.21 -23.35 18.32
C LYS A 364 -23.89 -23.74 19.00
N ILE A 365 -23.51 -23.06 20.08
CA ILE A 365 -22.31 -23.40 20.87
C ILE A 365 -22.44 -24.80 21.44
N GLU A 366 -23.57 -25.16 22.05
CA GLU A 366 -23.82 -26.51 22.57
C GLU A 366 -23.66 -27.60 21.51
N ASN A 367 -24.22 -27.37 20.31
CA ASN A 367 -24.07 -28.29 19.19
C ASN A 367 -22.58 -28.42 18.77
N SER A 368 -21.87 -27.30 18.67
CA SER A 368 -20.44 -27.29 18.36
C SER A 368 -19.61 -28.03 19.42
N VAL A 369 -19.95 -27.91 20.71
CA VAL A 369 -19.29 -28.64 21.81
C VAL A 369 -19.51 -30.15 21.69
N LYS A 370 -20.73 -30.60 21.35
CA LYS A 370 -21.02 -32.01 21.09
C LYS A 370 -20.19 -32.55 19.92
N ASP A 371 -20.09 -31.78 18.83
CA ASP A 371 -19.32 -32.15 17.64
C ASP A 371 -17.81 -32.14 17.88
N GLY A 372 -17.30 -31.11 18.54
CA GLY A 372 -15.89 -30.99 18.93
C GLY A 372 -15.45 -32.12 19.84
N TYR A 373 -16.29 -32.51 20.81
CA TYR A 373 -16.04 -33.68 21.65
C TYR A 373 -15.97 -34.97 20.84
N LYS A 374 -16.94 -35.21 19.95
CA LYS A 374 -16.96 -36.40 19.07
C LYS A 374 -15.68 -36.48 18.23
N LYS A 375 -15.19 -35.33 17.74
CA LYS A 375 -13.96 -35.24 16.95
C LYS A 375 -12.67 -35.46 17.78
N GLN A 376 -12.64 -35.00 19.01
CA GLN A 376 -11.44 -35.10 19.84
C GLN A 376 -11.30 -36.48 20.51
N TYR A 377 -12.42 -37.19 20.72
CA TYR A 377 -12.47 -38.43 21.51
C TYR A 377 -13.09 -39.62 20.75
N HIS A 378 -12.79 -39.74 19.45
CA HIS A 378 -13.36 -40.74 18.52
C HIS A 378 -13.37 -42.21 18.99
N HIS A 379 -12.59 -42.59 20.00
CA HIS A 379 -12.39 -43.97 20.46
C HIS A 379 -13.12 -44.33 21.77
N GLN A 380 -13.97 -43.45 22.33
CA GLN A 380 -14.71 -43.75 23.56
C GLN A 380 -16.18 -44.09 23.27
N GLU A 381 -16.57 -45.34 23.51
CA GLU A 381 -17.91 -45.89 23.24
C GLU A 381 -19.05 -45.19 24.01
N ALA A 382 -18.74 -44.38 25.03
CA ALA A 382 -19.74 -43.62 25.77
C ALA A 382 -19.72 -42.13 25.38
N TRP A 383 -20.59 -41.73 24.46
CA TRP A 383 -20.86 -40.33 24.13
C TRP A 383 -21.38 -39.58 25.36
N ARG A 384 -20.51 -38.82 26.04
CA ARG A 384 -20.87 -38.06 27.26
C ARG A 384 -20.19 -36.69 27.31
N PRO A 385 -20.45 -35.77 26.36
CA PRO A 385 -19.89 -34.41 26.38
C PRO A 385 -20.22 -33.68 27.68
N ASN A 386 -21.42 -33.91 28.22
CA ASN A 386 -21.84 -33.36 29.51
C ASN A 386 -20.94 -33.84 30.66
N ALA A 387 -20.50 -35.11 30.66
CA ALA A 387 -19.61 -35.64 31.69
C ALA A 387 -18.22 -34.99 31.61
N LYS A 388 -17.69 -34.78 30.39
CA LYS A 388 -16.39 -34.11 30.20
C LYS A 388 -16.40 -32.67 30.73
N ILE A 389 -17.40 -31.88 30.35
CA ILE A 389 -17.55 -30.49 30.85
C ILE A 389 -17.60 -30.50 32.37
N ASN A 390 -18.43 -31.39 32.92
CA ASN A 390 -18.66 -31.57 34.35
C ASN A 390 -17.42 -31.95 35.19
N SER A 391 -16.44 -32.61 34.58
CA SER A 391 -15.28 -33.17 35.28
C SER A 391 -14.03 -32.32 35.09
N ASP A 392 -13.86 -31.72 33.90
CA ASP A 392 -12.57 -31.19 33.48
C ASP A 392 -12.59 -29.70 33.14
N VAL A 393 -13.71 -29.16 32.64
CA VAL A 393 -13.74 -27.76 32.17
C VAL A 393 -13.83 -26.80 33.35
N PHE A 394 -12.79 -25.98 33.53
CA PHE A 394 -12.73 -24.93 34.54
C PHE A 394 -13.19 -23.57 34.01
N ALA A 395 -12.96 -23.28 32.74
CA ALA A 395 -13.27 -22.00 32.12
C ALA A 395 -13.64 -22.16 30.65
N ILE A 396 -14.33 -21.15 30.10
CA ILE A 396 -14.74 -21.08 28.70
C ILE A 396 -14.11 -19.83 28.10
N SER A 397 -13.37 -19.95 27.01
CA SER A 397 -12.78 -18.81 26.29
C SER A 397 -13.48 -18.63 24.96
N LEU A 398 -13.94 -17.41 24.69
CA LEU A 398 -14.35 -16.96 23.36
C LEU A 398 -13.29 -16.07 22.71
N ASN A 399 -12.13 -15.88 23.38
CA ASN A 399 -11.05 -15.04 22.90
C ASN A 399 -10.18 -15.81 21.88
N PRO A 400 -10.15 -15.39 20.59
CA PRO A 400 -9.35 -16.07 19.56
C PRO A 400 -7.84 -15.89 19.75
N GLU A 401 -7.42 -14.89 20.53
CA GLU A 401 -6.01 -14.57 20.80
C GLU A 401 -5.46 -15.31 22.03
N GLU A 402 -6.32 -15.97 22.81
CA GLU A 402 -5.95 -16.52 24.11
C GLU A 402 -5.25 -17.88 23.98
N LYS A 403 -3.92 -17.86 24.10
CA LYS A 403 -3.05 -19.03 23.91
C LYS A 403 -2.41 -19.56 25.20
N LYS A 404 -2.62 -18.90 26.35
CA LYS A 404 -1.99 -19.30 27.60
C LYS A 404 -2.56 -20.62 28.09
N THR A 405 -1.68 -21.52 28.50
CA THR A 405 -2.04 -22.82 29.12
C THR A 405 -1.71 -22.86 30.61
N LYS A 406 -1.01 -21.85 31.14
CA LYS A 406 -0.68 -21.71 32.56
C LYS A 406 -1.24 -20.39 33.09
N TYR A 407 -1.95 -20.46 34.20
CA TYR A 407 -2.56 -19.30 34.84
C TYR A 407 -2.19 -19.25 36.33
N ASP A 408 -1.82 -18.05 36.77
CA ASP A 408 -1.63 -17.76 38.18
C ASP A 408 -2.99 -17.66 38.87
N ALA A 409 -3.08 -18.28 40.04
CA ALA A 409 -4.19 -18.28 41.00
C ALA A 409 -5.51 -17.62 40.54
N ASP A 410 -6.54 -18.39 40.19
CA ASP A 410 -7.93 -17.97 39.96
C ASP A 410 -8.16 -16.80 38.95
N LYS A 411 -7.13 -16.34 38.20
CA LYS A 411 -7.20 -15.17 37.29
C LYS A 411 -7.62 -15.48 35.85
N LEU A 412 -8.34 -16.59 35.61
CA LEU A 412 -8.92 -16.81 34.27
C LEU A 412 -10.08 -15.86 34.03
N TYR A 413 -10.91 -15.64 35.05
CA TYR A 413 -11.98 -14.66 35.02
C TYR A 413 -11.44 -13.26 35.34
N ASP A 414 -11.92 -12.24 34.64
CA ASP A 414 -11.58 -10.84 34.94
C ASP A 414 -12.40 -10.34 36.15
N LEU A 415 -12.00 -10.80 37.34
CA LEU A 415 -12.63 -10.41 38.61
C LEU A 415 -12.45 -8.94 38.94
N GLN A 416 -11.38 -8.30 38.41
CA GLN A 416 -11.02 -6.94 38.77
C GLN A 416 -11.96 -5.93 38.12
N THR A 417 -12.26 -6.11 36.82
CA THR A 417 -13.15 -5.20 36.11
C THR A 417 -14.57 -5.73 36.01
N ASN A 418 -14.74 -7.05 36.06
CA ASN A 418 -16.01 -7.74 35.78
C ASN A 418 -16.71 -7.20 34.53
N SER A 419 -15.92 -6.79 33.53
CA SER A 419 -16.46 -6.13 32.34
C SER A 419 -16.84 -7.13 31.25
N GLY A 420 -16.21 -8.31 31.23
CA GLY A 420 -16.30 -9.28 30.13
C GLY A 420 -15.29 -9.04 29.00
N ALA A 421 -14.41 -8.04 29.13
CA ALA A 421 -13.47 -7.62 28.08
C ALA A 421 -12.39 -8.66 27.72
N ASN A 422 -12.16 -9.67 28.56
CA ASN A 422 -11.24 -10.77 28.26
C ASN A 422 -11.91 -11.92 27.48
N LEU A 423 -13.24 -11.87 27.29
CA LEU A 423 -14.05 -12.91 26.64
C LEU A 423 -13.93 -14.29 27.31
N ILE A 424 -13.78 -14.33 28.64
CA ILE A 424 -13.70 -15.58 29.42
C ILE A 424 -14.88 -15.67 30.39
N ALA A 425 -15.55 -16.83 30.41
CA ALA A 425 -16.57 -17.19 31.37
C ALA A 425 -16.11 -18.35 32.28
N GLY A 426 -16.74 -18.55 33.44
CA GLY A 426 -16.28 -19.50 34.45
C GLY A 426 -14.94 -19.10 35.06
N GLY A 427 -14.13 -20.07 35.50
CA GLY A 427 -12.81 -19.81 36.07
C GLY A 427 -12.82 -19.23 37.48
N HIS A 428 -13.95 -19.34 38.20
CA HIS A 428 -14.14 -18.89 39.58
C HIS A 428 -14.78 -20.00 40.44
N GLN A 429 -15.02 -19.69 41.72
CA GLN A 429 -15.61 -20.61 42.70
C GLN A 429 -17.15 -20.65 42.55
N ASP A 430 -17.80 -21.70 43.07
CA ASP A 430 -19.26 -21.76 43.22
C ASP A 430 -19.68 -20.96 44.45
N GLY A 431 -20.63 -20.03 44.29
CA GLY A 431 -21.05 -19.08 45.31
C GLY A 431 -21.14 -17.64 44.80
N ASP A 432 -21.39 -16.73 45.74
CA ASP A 432 -21.36 -15.29 45.46
C ASP A 432 -19.90 -14.87 45.26
N VAL A 433 -19.58 -14.42 44.06
CA VAL A 433 -18.27 -13.84 43.78
C VAL A 433 -18.37 -12.36 44.09
N THR A 434 -17.57 -11.90 45.05
CA THR A 434 -17.52 -10.50 45.47
C THR A 434 -16.17 -9.90 45.09
N ALA A 435 -16.20 -8.75 44.42
CA ALA A 435 -15.02 -7.94 44.13
C ALA A 435 -15.29 -6.51 44.59
N ASN A 436 -14.36 -5.90 45.34
CA ASN A 436 -14.51 -4.55 45.89
C ASN A 436 -15.85 -4.34 46.64
N ASN A 437 -16.23 -5.30 47.49
CA ASN A 437 -17.49 -5.32 48.25
C ASN A 437 -18.77 -5.32 47.40
N LYS A 438 -18.68 -5.57 46.09
CA LYS A 438 -19.83 -5.75 45.20
C LYS A 438 -19.94 -7.20 44.79
N LYS A 439 -21.12 -7.79 44.97
CA LYS A 439 -21.44 -9.10 44.39
C LYS A 439 -21.50 -8.96 42.88
N ILE A 440 -20.53 -9.56 42.19
CA ILE A 440 -20.41 -9.52 40.74
C ILE A 440 -21.00 -10.76 40.07
N ILE A 441 -21.08 -11.88 40.80
CA ILE A 441 -21.80 -13.10 40.38
C ILE A 441 -22.58 -13.59 41.59
N THR A 442 -23.87 -13.83 41.43
CA THR A 442 -24.72 -14.42 42.48
C THR A 442 -24.76 -15.93 42.35
N ARG A 443 -24.87 -16.66 43.46
CA ARG A 443 -24.99 -18.12 43.49
C ARG A 443 -26.02 -18.70 42.50
N ASN A 444 -27.16 -18.04 42.30
CA ASN A 444 -28.23 -18.52 41.42
C ASN A 444 -27.84 -18.50 39.92
N ASN A 445 -26.98 -17.54 39.56
CA ASN A 445 -26.47 -17.33 38.20
C ASN A 445 -25.08 -17.96 37.98
N ASN A 446 -24.54 -18.61 39.00
CA ASN A 446 -23.28 -19.34 38.92
C ASN A 446 -23.52 -20.69 38.23
N GLY A 447 -22.76 -20.96 37.17
CA GLY A 447 -22.76 -22.21 36.44
C GLY A 447 -21.62 -23.15 36.84
N MET A 448 -20.88 -22.82 37.91
CA MET A 448 -19.81 -23.65 38.46
C MET A 448 -20.35 -24.60 39.54
N ARG A 449 -19.69 -25.76 39.69
CA ARG A 449 -19.93 -26.71 40.78
C ARG A 449 -18.62 -27.29 41.27
N ARG A 450 -18.62 -27.81 42.51
CA ARG A 450 -17.48 -28.57 43.03
C ARG A 450 -17.55 -30.00 42.49
N HIS A 451 -16.56 -30.43 41.71
CA HIS A 451 -16.45 -31.83 41.31
C HIS A 451 -15.61 -32.59 42.35
N ASN A 452 -16.18 -33.67 42.91
CA ASN A 452 -15.55 -34.56 43.90
C ASN A 452 -14.84 -33.81 45.04
N GLY A 453 -15.42 -32.70 45.51
CA GLY A 453 -14.88 -31.92 46.63
C GLY A 453 -13.54 -31.20 46.38
N ASN A 454 -12.93 -31.28 45.19
CA ASN A 454 -11.51 -30.88 45.04
C ASN A 454 -11.23 -29.78 44.01
N ALA A 455 -12.13 -29.55 43.06
CA ALA A 455 -11.96 -28.49 42.07
C ALA A 455 -13.29 -27.95 41.55
N TRP A 456 -13.31 -26.66 41.22
CA TRP A 456 -14.45 -26.01 40.59
C TRP A 456 -14.48 -26.35 39.09
N ARG A 457 -15.65 -26.68 38.58
CA ARG A 457 -15.88 -27.04 37.17
C ARG A 457 -17.20 -26.46 36.69
N VAL A 458 -17.31 -26.23 35.39
CA VAL A 458 -18.57 -25.88 34.77
C VAL A 458 -19.56 -27.05 34.96
N GLN A 459 -20.78 -26.78 35.44
CA GLN A 459 -21.84 -27.76 35.67
C GLN A 459 -22.48 -28.21 34.35
N GLY A 460 -21.70 -28.91 33.52
CA GLY A 460 -22.21 -29.47 32.28
C GLY A 460 -22.72 -28.41 31.31
N THR A 461 -23.68 -28.76 30.46
CA THR A 461 -24.27 -27.81 29.51
C THR A 461 -25.11 -26.72 30.20
N THR A 462 -25.81 -27.04 31.30
CA THR A 462 -26.55 -26.05 32.09
C THR A 462 -25.63 -24.97 32.66
N GLY A 463 -24.50 -25.39 33.24
CA GLY A 463 -23.47 -24.48 33.75
C GLY A 463 -22.83 -23.66 32.63
N LEU A 464 -22.52 -24.28 31.49
CA LEU A 464 -22.00 -23.59 30.30
C LEU A 464 -22.91 -22.44 29.88
N ASN A 465 -24.21 -22.70 29.76
CA ASN A 465 -25.18 -21.67 29.38
C ASN A 465 -25.30 -20.57 30.42
N LYS A 466 -25.31 -20.90 31.71
CA LYS A 466 -25.35 -19.89 32.79
C LYS A 466 -24.12 -18.98 32.75
N GLU A 467 -22.93 -19.56 32.63
CA GLU A 467 -21.67 -18.81 32.56
C GLU A 467 -21.60 -17.90 31.33
N LEU A 468 -22.01 -18.41 30.16
CA LEU A 468 -22.03 -17.59 28.93
C LEU A 468 -23.12 -16.51 28.97
N LYS A 469 -24.31 -16.77 29.53
CA LYS A 469 -25.34 -15.74 29.76
C LYS A 469 -24.83 -14.66 30.71
N ASN A 470 -24.17 -15.05 31.79
CA ASN A 470 -23.57 -14.12 32.73
C ASN A 470 -22.54 -13.24 32.02
N LEU A 471 -21.60 -13.83 31.28
CA LEU A 471 -20.61 -13.08 30.47
C LEU A 471 -21.28 -12.06 29.54
N LEU A 472 -22.29 -12.48 28.76
CA LEU A 472 -22.99 -11.63 27.80
C LEU A 472 -23.87 -10.56 28.46
N SER A 473 -24.16 -10.69 29.76
CA SER A 473 -24.86 -9.66 30.55
C SER A 473 -23.93 -8.53 31.02
N LEU A 474 -22.61 -8.69 30.91
CA LEU A 474 -21.64 -7.73 31.43
C LEU A 474 -21.54 -6.46 30.57
N SER A 475 -21.01 -5.40 31.19
CA SER A 475 -20.97 -4.04 30.63
C SER A 475 -20.29 -3.94 29.27
N THR A 476 -19.30 -4.80 28.98
CA THR A 476 -18.67 -4.85 27.65
C THR A 476 -19.70 -5.08 26.57
N PHE A 477 -20.68 -5.97 26.75
CA PHE A 477 -21.67 -6.29 25.72
C PHE A 477 -22.95 -5.43 25.81
N GLN A 478 -23.18 -4.81 26.96
CA GLN A 478 -24.34 -3.94 27.19
C GLN A 478 -24.08 -2.49 26.76
N ASN A 479 -22.85 -2.00 26.80
CA ASN A 479 -22.50 -0.63 26.43
C ASN A 479 -22.70 -0.35 24.91
N LYS A 480 -23.33 0.78 24.57
CA LYS A 480 -23.65 1.22 23.21
C LYS A 480 -22.64 2.20 22.59
N ASN A 481 -21.60 2.60 23.33
CA ASN A 481 -20.69 3.67 22.93
C ASN A 481 -19.99 3.45 21.58
N ASP A 482 -19.80 2.21 21.15
CA ASP A 482 -19.17 1.82 19.89
C ASP A 482 -20.15 1.13 18.93
N ASP A 483 -21.45 1.21 19.19
CA ASP A 483 -22.46 0.59 18.31
C ASP A 483 -22.38 1.17 16.90
N ASN A 484 -21.99 2.44 16.73
CA ASN A 484 -21.84 3.13 15.45
C ASN A 484 -20.68 2.62 14.57
N VAL A 485 -19.65 2.01 15.17
CA VAL A 485 -18.48 1.46 14.46
C VAL A 485 -18.48 -0.07 14.43
N ASN A 486 -19.51 -0.71 15.00
CA ASN A 486 -19.64 -2.16 15.03
C ASN A 486 -20.20 -2.69 13.69
N PRO A 487 -19.42 -3.44 12.89
CA PRO A 487 -19.86 -3.87 11.56
C PRO A 487 -20.96 -4.96 11.55
N PHE A 488 -21.32 -5.52 12.71
CA PHE A 488 -22.40 -6.49 12.84
C PHE A 488 -23.77 -5.86 13.14
N LEU A 489 -23.78 -4.61 13.58
CA LEU A 489 -24.98 -3.81 13.80
C LEU A 489 -25.29 -3.01 12.54
#